data_AF-A0A8R1TIZ5-F1
#
_entry.id   AF-A0A8R1TIZ5-F1
#
_cell.length_a   1.000
_cell.length_b   1.000
_cell.length_c   1.000
_cell.angle_alpha   90.00
_cell.angle_beta   90.00
_cell.angle_gamma   90.00
#
_symmetry.space_group_name_H-M   'P 1'
#
loop_
_entity.id
_entity.type
_entity.pdbx_description
1 polymer ?
#
loop_
_entity_poly.entity_id
_entity_poly.type
_entity_poly.pdbx_seq_one_letter_code
_entity_poly.pdbx_strand_id
1 'polypeptide(L)'
;MSVFGKIFGSSRKQQAPPATPQESIQKLRETEEMLVKKQEFLEKKIEAEIASARKHGTKNKRLALHALKRKKQFEKQLQHIDGVLSTIEFQREALENASTNAEVLQVMGSAAKALKTAHNDMDVDQVHDLMEDIAEQQEVANEIAEAISNPVGFGQDMDEEELLKELEELEQEELDKQLLDVGPTPSSVSTLPEAPIAELPVSGKKVIAKKQQEDDDLAELEAWANA
;
A
#
# COMPACT_ATOMS: atom_id res chain seq x y z
N MET A 1 -3.24 -62.38 -23.04
CA MET A 1 -3.19 -63.00 -21.69
C MET A 1 -2.82 -61.91 -20.69
N SER A 2 -3.83 -61.24 -20.16
CA SER A 2 -3.68 -60.20 -19.14
C SER A 2 -3.35 -60.81 -17.79
N VAL A 3 -2.13 -60.58 -17.30
CA VAL A 3 -1.75 -60.83 -15.91
C VAL A 3 -2.02 -59.58 -15.08
N PHE A 4 -3.29 -59.38 -14.78
CA PHE A 4 -3.75 -58.54 -13.68
C PHE A 4 -3.42 -59.25 -12.36
N GLY A 5 -2.33 -58.86 -11.72
CA GLY A 5 -1.92 -59.37 -10.42
C GLY A 5 -1.73 -58.22 -9.44
N LYS A 6 -2.84 -57.71 -8.93
CA LYS A 6 -2.90 -56.74 -7.84
C LYS A 6 -2.17 -57.29 -6.62
N ILE A 7 -0.89 -56.95 -6.44
CA ILE A 7 -0.24 -57.06 -5.13
C ILE A 7 -0.40 -55.72 -4.43
N PHE A 8 -1.65 -55.54 -4.02
CA PHE A 8 -2.17 -54.54 -3.11
C PHE A 8 -1.69 -54.93 -1.70
N GLY A 9 -0.41 -54.73 -1.44
CA GLY A 9 0.21 -54.92 -0.13
C GLY A 9 0.26 -53.58 0.60
N SER A 10 -0.84 -53.22 1.24
CA SER A 10 -1.01 -52.00 2.03
C SER A 10 -0.10 -51.99 3.26
N SER A 11 1.21 -51.82 3.06
CA SER A 11 2.03 -51.18 4.08
C SER A 11 1.81 -49.69 3.90
N ARG A 12 0.69 -49.23 4.46
CA ARG A 12 0.51 -47.84 4.89
C ARG A 12 1.55 -47.62 5.99
N LYS A 13 2.84 -47.64 5.61
CA LYS A 13 3.96 -47.17 6.42
C LYS A 13 3.45 -45.85 6.94
N GLN A 14 3.31 -45.73 8.26
CA GLN A 14 3.06 -44.47 8.92
C GLN A 14 4.03 -43.47 8.29
N GLN A 15 3.51 -42.68 7.35
CA GLN A 15 4.25 -41.58 6.79
C GLN A 15 4.36 -40.65 7.98
N ALA A 16 5.59 -40.49 8.47
CA ALA A 16 5.87 -39.49 9.47
C ALA A 16 5.22 -38.18 9.03
N PRO A 17 4.64 -37.41 9.96
CA PRO A 17 4.00 -36.15 9.61
C PRO A 17 4.95 -35.32 8.75
N PRO A 18 4.43 -34.57 7.76
CA PRO A 18 5.26 -33.70 6.95
C PRO A 18 6.04 -32.77 7.88
N ALA A 19 7.34 -32.59 7.59
CA ALA A 19 8.19 -31.72 8.39
C ALA A 19 7.58 -30.31 8.44
N THR A 20 7.64 -29.69 9.61
CA THR A 20 7.19 -28.29 9.74
C THR A 20 8.09 -27.37 8.91
N PRO A 21 7.62 -26.17 8.52
CA PRO A 21 8.48 -25.19 7.84
C PRO A 21 9.77 -24.92 8.62
N GLN A 22 9.67 -24.78 9.94
CA GLN A 22 10.80 -24.52 10.84
C GLN A 22 11.79 -25.69 10.87
N GLU A 23 11.32 -26.94 10.97
CA GLU A 23 12.18 -28.12 10.90
C GLU A 23 12.89 -28.24 9.55
N SER A 24 12.20 -27.89 8.47
CA SER A 24 12.76 -27.93 7.12
C SER A 24 13.80 -26.84 6.90
N ILE A 25 13.55 -25.62 7.38
CA ILE A 25 14.52 -24.51 7.38
C ILE A 25 15.77 -24.92 8.17
N GLN A 26 15.61 -25.53 9.35
CA GLN A 26 16.73 -25.98 10.16
C GLN A 26 17.59 -27.03 9.44
N LYS A 27 16.96 -28.03 8.81
CA LYS A 27 17.67 -29.04 8.01
C LYS A 27 18.41 -28.44 6.81
N LEU A 28 17.83 -27.42 6.17
CA LEU A 28 18.47 -26.69 5.07
C LEU A 28 19.72 -25.97 5.60
N ARG A 29 19.65 -25.28 6.74
CA ARG A 29 20.81 -24.62 7.38
C ARG A 29 21.92 -25.60 7.76
N GLU A 30 21.57 -26.75 8.34
CA GLU A 30 22.56 -27.80 8.66
C GLU A 30 23.24 -28.34 7.40
N THR A 31 22.47 -28.49 6.32
CA THR A 31 23.00 -28.93 5.02
C THR A 31 23.91 -27.86 4.41
N GLU A 32 23.50 -26.59 4.47
CA GLU A 32 24.29 -25.41 4.05
C GLU A 32 25.64 -25.39 4.79
N GLU A 33 25.64 -25.47 6.12
CA GLU A 33 26.86 -25.47 6.93
C GLU A 33 27.80 -26.65 6.56
N MET A 34 27.23 -27.84 6.33
CA MET A 34 28.02 -29.00 5.90
C MET A 34 28.63 -28.79 4.51
N LEU A 35 27.88 -28.20 3.57
CA LEU A 35 28.36 -27.90 2.23
C LEU A 35 29.45 -26.82 2.25
N VAL A 36 29.31 -25.76 3.05
CA VAL A 36 30.34 -24.73 3.24
C VAL A 36 31.63 -25.33 3.80
N LYS A 37 31.56 -26.17 4.84
CA LYS A 37 32.74 -26.88 5.35
C LYS A 37 33.41 -27.75 4.29
N LYS A 38 32.61 -28.38 3.42
CA LYS A 38 33.11 -29.21 2.32
C LYS A 38 33.75 -28.36 1.21
N GLN A 39 33.19 -27.18 0.93
CA GLN A 39 33.76 -26.19 0.03
C GLN A 39 35.15 -25.77 0.52
N GLU A 40 35.27 -25.29 1.75
CA GLU A 40 36.56 -24.88 2.34
C GLU A 40 37.61 -26.01 2.32
N PHE A 41 37.17 -27.25 2.57
CA PHE A 41 38.04 -28.41 2.52
C PHE A 41 38.58 -28.68 1.11
N LEU A 42 37.72 -28.53 0.08
CA LEU A 42 38.15 -28.67 -1.31
C LEU A 42 39.08 -27.54 -1.74
N GLU A 43 38.82 -26.30 -1.31
CA GLU A 43 39.69 -25.15 -1.56
C GLU A 43 41.09 -25.39 -0.98
N LYS A 44 41.19 -25.82 0.29
CA LYS A 44 42.46 -26.22 0.91
C LYS A 44 43.19 -27.34 0.14
N LYS A 45 42.45 -28.32 -0.38
CA LYS A 45 43.03 -29.38 -1.23
C LYS A 45 43.54 -28.85 -2.56
N ILE A 46 42.80 -27.93 -3.20
CA ILE A 46 43.22 -27.28 -4.43
C ILE A 46 44.54 -26.53 -4.21
N GLU A 47 44.64 -25.76 -3.13
CA GLU A 47 45.87 -25.06 -2.74
C GLU A 47 47.05 -26.02 -2.52
N ALA A 48 46.82 -27.12 -1.81
CA ALA A 48 47.84 -28.14 -1.58
C ALA A 48 48.33 -28.79 -2.90
N GLU A 49 47.43 -29.05 -3.84
CA GLU A 49 47.81 -29.57 -5.16
C GLU A 49 48.53 -28.54 -6.02
N ILE A 50 48.17 -27.25 -5.93
CA ILE A 50 48.90 -26.15 -6.58
C ILE A 50 50.33 -26.07 -6.03
N ALA A 51 50.49 -26.10 -4.70
CA ALA A 51 51.79 -26.08 -4.04
C ALA A 51 52.64 -27.29 -4.46
N SER A 52 52.04 -28.48 -4.51
CA SER A 52 52.70 -29.70 -4.97
C SER A 52 53.12 -29.61 -6.45
N ALA A 53 52.27 -29.07 -7.33
CA ALA A 53 52.60 -28.87 -8.73
C ALA A 53 53.77 -27.88 -8.91
N ARG A 54 53.77 -26.77 -8.15
CA ARG A 54 54.87 -25.77 -8.16
C ARG A 54 56.19 -26.39 -7.66
N LYS A 55 56.15 -27.18 -6.58
CA LYS A 55 57.32 -27.83 -6.00
C LYS A 55 57.98 -28.84 -6.96
N HIS A 56 57.18 -29.60 -7.70
CA HIS A 56 57.67 -30.67 -8.57
C HIS A 56 57.82 -30.26 -10.04
N GLY A 57 57.29 -29.10 -10.47
CA GLY A 57 57.24 -28.69 -11.87
C GLY A 57 58.60 -28.66 -12.57
N THR A 58 59.66 -28.25 -11.86
CA THR A 58 61.03 -28.17 -12.41
C THR A 58 61.81 -29.48 -12.31
N LYS A 59 61.47 -30.35 -11.35
CA LYS A 59 62.25 -31.58 -11.04
C LYS A 59 61.61 -32.85 -11.60
N ASN A 60 60.29 -32.94 -11.59
CA ASN A 60 59.55 -34.13 -11.98
C ASN A 60 58.21 -33.75 -12.62
N LYS A 61 58.25 -33.59 -13.95
CA LYS A 61 57.08 -33.23 -14.76
C LYS A 61 55.90 -34.19 -14.58
N ARG A 62 56.16 -35.50 -14.42
CA ARG A 62 55.09 -36.50 -14.26
C ARG A 62 54.32 -36.27 -12.96
N LEU A 63 55.02 -36.08 -11.84
CA LEU A 63 54.38 -35.79 -10.54
C LEU A 63 53.59 -34.47 -10.58
N ALA A 64 54.16 -33.42 -11.20
CA ALA A 64 53.47 -32.16 -11.36
C ALA A 64 52.16 -32.29 -12.17
N LEU A 65 52.18 -33.07 -13.26
CA LEU A 65 50.97 -33.34 -14.06
C LEU A 65 49.89 -34.10 -13.26
N HIS A 66 50.27 -35.07 -12.44
CA HIS A 66 49.32 -35.77 -11.57
C HIS A 66 48.70 -34.85 -10.51
N ALA A 67 49.48 -33.92 -9.94
CA ALA A 67 48.95 -32.90 -9.03
C ALA A 67 47.96 -31.97 -9.75
N LEU A 68 48.29 -31.49 -10.95
CA LEU A 68 47.37 -30.66 -11.75
C LEU A 68 46.08 -31.40 -12.15
N LYS A 69 46.15 -32.71 -12.41
CA LYS A 69 44.97 -33.53 -12.68
C LYS A 69 44.06 -33.60 -11.45
N ARG A 70 44.62 -33.84 -10.26
CA ARG A 70 43.87 -33.86 -9.00
C ARG A 70 43.27 -32.48 -8.68
N LYS A 71 44.04 -31.40 -8.87
CA LYS A 71 43.54 -30.02 -8.79
C LYS A 71 42.27 -29.83 -9.62
N LYS A 72 42.33 -30.16 -10.92
CA LYS A 72 41.15 -30.03 -11.82
C LYS A 72 39.95 -30.87 -11.37
N GLN A 73 40.19 -32.05 -10.79
CA GLN A 73 39.11 -32.87 -10.25
C GLN A 73 38.46 -32.23 -9.02
N PHE A 74 39.24 -31.64 -8.12
CA PHE A 74 38.71 -30.91 -6.97
C PHE A 74 37.98 -29.63 -7.40
N GLU A 75 38.48 -28.89 -8.39
CA GLU A 75 37.77 -27.71 -8.94
C GLU A 75 36.39 -28.07 -9.51
N LYS A 76 36.28 -29.20 -10.20
CA LYS A 76 34.99 -29.68 -10.70
C LYS A 76 34.02 -30.05 -9.56
N GLN A 77 34.55 -30.64 -8.48
CA GLN A 77 33.75 -30.95 -7.29
C GLN A 77 33.31 -29.68 -6.57
N LEU A 78 34.20 -28.69 -6.47
CA LEU A 78 33.95 -27.39 -5.87
C LEU A 78 32.80 -26.68 -6.62
N GLN A 79 32.92 -26.53 -7.94
CA GLN A 79 31.87 -25.94 -8.76
C GLN A 79 30.50 -26.62 -8.60
N HIS A 80 30.50 -27.96 -8.46
CA HIS A 80 29.25 -28.68 -8.20
C HIS A 80 28.66 -28.34 -6.83
N ILE A 81 29.50 -28.29 -5.79
CA ILE A 81 29.08 -27.91 -4.43
C ILE A 81 28.55 -26.48 -4.42
N ASP A 82 29.22 -25.54 -5.06
CA ASP A 82 28.78 -24.13 -5.12
C ASP A 82 27.38 -24.02 -5.74
N GLY A 83 27.12 -24.76 -6.82
CA GLY A 83 25.80 -24.80 -7.45
C GLY A 83 24.72 -25.43 -6.56
N VAL A 84 25.06 -26.50 -5.83
CA VAL A 84 24.13 -27.13 -4.87
C VAL A 84 23.88 -26.20 -3.69
N LEU A 85 24.91 -25.55 -3.16
CA LEU A 85 24.83 -24.60 -2.05
C LEU A 85 23.89 -23.44 -2.40
N SER A 86 24.09 -22.80 -3.55
CA SER A 86 23.21 -21.72 -4.03
C SER A 86 21.75 -22.18 -4.17
N THR A 87 21.53 -23.43 -4.60
CA THR A 87 20.17 -23.99 -4.69
C THR A 87 19.55 -24.17 -3.30
N ILE A 88 20.32 -24.63 -2.32
CA ILE A 88 19.87 -24.83 -0.93
C ILE A 88 19.58 -23.48 -0.25
N GLU A 89 20.44 -22.48 -0.43
CA GLU A 89 20.25 -21.12 0.09
C GLU A 89 18.96 -20.50 -0.47
N PHE A 90 18.77 -20.58 -1.79
CA PHE A 90 17.54 -20.10 -2.44
C PHE A 90 16.29 -20.80 -1.91
N GLN A 91 16.35 -22.13 -1.70
CA GLN A 91 15.23 -22.88 -1.14
C GLN A 91 14.95 -22.51 0.32
N ARG A 92 15.99 -22.26 1.12
CA ARG A 92 15.86 -21.80 2.50
C ARG A 92 15.16 -20.46 2.55
N GLU A 93 15.62 -19.48 1.77
CA GLU A 93 15.00 -18.16 1.69
C GLU A 93 13.56 -18.23 1.21
N ALA A 94 13.28 -19.01 0.16
CA ALA A 94 11.92 -19.20 -0.33
C ALA A 94 10.99 -19.79 0.75
N LEU A 95 11.49 -20.72 1.57
CA LEU A 95 10.72 -21.35 2.64
C LEU A 95 10.55 -20.41 3.86
N GLU A 96 11.57 -19.61 4.20
CA GLU A 96 11.48 -18.56 5.21
C GLU A 96 10.42 -17.54 4.82
N ASN A 97 10.46 -17.03 3.59
CA ASN A 97 9.45 -16.11 3.05
C ASN A 97 8.05 -16.74 3.03
N ALA A 98 7.93 -18.00 2.60
CA ALA A 98 6.65 -18.70 2.62
C ALA A 98 6.10 -18.86 4.05
N SER A 99 6.96 -19.14 5.03
CA SER A 99 6.58 -19.25 6.44
C SER A 99 6.10 -17.91 7.00
N THR A 100 6.83 -16.82 6.75
CA THR A 100 6.43 -15.46 7.16
C THR A 100 5.11 -15.05 6.50
N ASN A 101 4.95 -15.30 5.19
CA ASN A 101 3.70 -15.01 4.49
C ASN A 101 2.51 -15.79 5.07
N ALA A 102 2.71 -17.06 5.43
CA ALA A 102 1.68 -17.87 6.08
C ALA A 102 1.31 -17.31 7.46
N GLU A 103 2.28 -16.85 8.24
CA GLU A 103 2.05 -16.19 9.54
C GLU A 103 1.28 -14.88 9.38
N VAL A 104 1.68 -14.01 8.44
CA VAL A 104 0.95 -12.78 8.12
C VAL A 104 -0.49 -13.08 7.74
N LEU A 105 -0.73 -14.07 6.88
CA LEU A 105 -2.08 -14.49 6.50
C LEU A 105 -2.89 -15.01 7.71
N GLN A 106 -2.25 -15.72 8.64
CA GLN A 106 -2.90 -16.18 9.86
C GLN A 106 -3.30 -15.01 10.78
N VAL A 107 -2.42 -14.03 10.94
CA VAL A 107 -2.68 -12.81 11.72
C VAL A 107 -3.81 -12.01 11.08
N MET A 108 -3.76 -11.77 9.77
CA MET A 108 -4.83 -11.09 9.03
C MET A 108 -6.16 -11.84 9.13
N GLY A 109 -6.14 -13.18 9.04
CA GLY A 109 -7.33 -13.99 9.21
C GLY A 109 -7.93 -13.88 10.62
N SER A 110 -7.09 -13.72 11.63
CA SER A 110 -7.52 -13.51 13.03
C SER A 110 -8.06 -12.09 13.23
N ALA A 111 -7.41 -11.09 12.66
CA ALA A 111 -7.87 -9.69 12.66
C ALA A 111 -9.22 -9.54 11.92
N ALA A 112 -9.39 -10.16 10.76
CA ALA A 112 -10.64 -10.15 10.02
C ALA A 112 -11.79 -10.82 10.81
N LYS A 113 -11.50 -11.91 11.54
CA LYS A 113 -12.47 -12.52 12.45
C LYS A 113 -12.84 -11.60 13.61
N ALA A 114 -11.85 -10.92 14.22
CA ALA A 114 -12.08 -9.97 15.29
C ALA A 114 -12.93 -8.76 14.82
N LEU A 115 -12.62 -8.21 13.64
CA LEU A 115 -13.41 -7.15 13.01
C LEU A 115 -14.83 -7.63 12.71
N LYS A 116 -15.00 -8.85 12.20
CA LYS A 116 -16.33 -9.42 11.95
C LYS A 116 -17.14 -9.56 13.23
N THR A 117 -16.52 -10.01 14.33
CA THR A 117 -17.20 -10.09 15.63
C THR A 117 -17.57 -8.69 16.13
N ALA A 118 -16.64 -7.73 16.08
CA ALA A 118 -16.91 -6.35 16.49
C ALA A 118 -18.05 -5.71 15.68
N HIS A 119 -18.11 -5.96 14.37
CA HIS A 119 -19.20 -5.47 13.52
C HIS A 119 -20.51 -6.23 13.75
N ASN A 120 -20.48 -7.51 14.12
CA ASN A 120 -21.69 -8.22 14.49
C ASN A 120 -22.23 -7.75 15.85
N ASP A 121 -21.36 -7.33 16.77
CA ASP A 121 -21.74 -6.75 18.06
C ASP A 121 -22.26 -5.30 17.90
N MET A 122 -21.79 -4.56 16.89
CA MET A 122 -22.45 -3.37 16.36
C MET A 122 -23.67 -3.80 15.55
N ASP A 123 -24.63 -4.34 16.29
CA ASP A 123 -25.82 -5.01 15.84
C ASP A 123 -26.41 -4.36 14.57
N VAL A 124 -26.66 -5.16 13.54
CA VAL A 124 -27.43 -4.68 12.38
C VAL A 124 -28.77 -4.10 12.85
N ASP A 125 -29.30 -4.64 13.96
CA ASP A 125 -30.49 -4.11 14.61
C ASP A 125 -30.25 -2.69 15.14
N GLN A 126 -29.10 -2.39 15.76
CA GLN A 126 -28.76 -1.01 16.18
C GLN A 126 -28.62 -0.05 14.99
N VAL A 127 -28.08 -0.53 13.87
CA VAL A 127 -28.02 0.29 12.65
C VAL A 127 -29.42 0.50 12.09
N HIS A 128 -30.28 -0.51 12.15
CA HIS A 128 -31.68 -0.40 11.72
C HIS A 128 -32.47 0.56 12.61
N ASP A 129 -32.37 0.41 13.93
CA ASP A 129 -32.97 1.29 14.93
C ASP A 129 -32.51 2.73 14.73
N LEU A 130 -31.20 2.96 14.51
CA LEU A 130 -30.68 4.30 14.23
C LEU A 130 -31.23 4.86 12.90
N MET A 131 -31.41 4.01 11.88
CA MET A 131 -32.01 4.45 10.62
C MET A 131 -33.51 4.74 10.74
N GLU A 132 -34.23 3.99 11.59
CA GLU A 132 -35.63 4.26 11.94
C GLU A 132 -35.73 5.59 12.72
N ASP A 133 -34.91 5.81 13.74
CA ASP A 133 -34.84 7.08 14.48
C ASP A 133 -34.57 8.28 13.57
N ILE A 134 -33.68 8.12 12.58
CA ILE A 134 -33.41 9.17 11.57
C ILE A 134 -34.63 9.42 10.68
N ALA A 135 -35.33 8.37 10.26
CA ALA A 135 -36.53 8.50 9.45
C ALA A 135 -37.66 9.19 10.22
N GLU A 136 -37.90 8.77 11.47
CA GLU A 136 -38.86 9.42 12.37
C GLU A 136 -38.50 10.89 12.59
N GLN A 137 -37.22 11.21 12.81
CA GLN A 137 -36.80 12.59 13.02
C GLN A 137 -36.93 13.45 11.75
N GLN A 138 -36.78 12.86 10.57
CA GLN A 138 -37.04 13.54 9.30
C GLN A 138 -38.54 13.81 9.10
N GLU A 139 -39.42 12.90 9.53
CA GLU A 139 -40.86 13.11 9.55
C GLU A 139 -41.23 14.24 10.52
N VAL A 140 -40.69 14.25 11.74
CA VAL A 140 -40.89 15.33 12.71
C VAL A 140 -40.39 16.67 12.16
N ALA A 141 -39.22 16.69 11.51
CA ALA A 141 -38.71 17.91 10.88
C ALA A 141 -39.65 18.42 9.77
N ASN A 142 -40.24 17.51 9.00
CA ASN A 142 -41.23 17.86 7.98
C ASN A 142 -42.55 18.34 8.59
N GLU A 143 -43.04 17.70 9.66
CA GLU A 143 -44.25 18.10 10.38
C GLU A 143 -44.09 19.47 11.03
N ILE A 144 -42.91 19.76 11.60
CA ILE A 144 -42.57 21.08 12.14
C ILE A 144 -42.54 22.11 10.99
N ALA A 145 -41.93 21.78 9.86
CA ALA A 145 -41.91 22.67 8.69
C ALA A 145 -43.32 22.94 8.15
N GLU A 146 -44.18 21.92 8.10
CA GLU A 146 -45.60 22.06 7.74
C GLU A 146 -46.37 22.91 8.76
N ALA A 147 -46.19 22.66 10.06
CA ALA A 147 -46.86 23.43 11.13
C ALA A 147 -46.43 24.91 11.16
N ILE A 148 -45.16 25.19 10.86
CA ILE A 148 -44.64 26.56 10.75
C ILE A 148 -45.07 27.22 9.44
N SER A 149 -45.12 26.47 8.33
CA SER A 149 -45.54 27.04 7.04
C SER A 149 -47.06 27.22 6.94
N ASN A 150 -47.83 26.47 7.73
CA ASN A 150 -49.29 26.48 7.70
C ASN A 150 -49.90 26.80 9.08
N PRO A 151 -49.59 27.96 9.69
CA PRO A 151 -50.19 28.37 10.95
C PRO A 151 -51.68 28.60 10.72
N VAL A 152 -52.47 27.63 11.20
CA VAL A 152 -53.93 27.65 11.18
C VAL A 152 -54.42 28.99 11.73
N GLY A 153 -54.90 29.87 10.84
CA GLY A 153 -55.59 31.10 11.21
C GLY A 153 -54.75 32.38 11.39
N PHE A 154 -53.48 32.44 10.99
CA PHE A 154 -52.68 33.69 11.10
C PHE A 154 -52.10 34.22 9.79
N GLY A 155 -52.28 33.51 8.66
CA GLY A 155 -51.55 33.81 7.42
C GLY A 155 -52.29 34.58 6.32
N GLN A 156 -53.55 35.00 6.53
CA GLN A 156 -54.35 35.64 5.47
C GLN A 156 -54.66 37.13 5.70
N ASP A 157 -53.93 37.80 6.59
CA ASP A 157 -54.16 39.22 6.89
C ASP A 157 -53.18 40.17 6.17
N MET A 158 -52.44 39.70 5.16
CA MET A 158 -51.77 40.64 4.26
C MET A 158 -52.77 41.02 3.17
N ASP A 159 -53.24 42.27 3.23
CA ASP A 159 -54.11 42.83 2.21
C ASP A 159 -53.36 42.83 0.88
N GLU A 160 -53.84 42.03 -0.07
CA GLU A 160 -53.26 41.90 -1.40
C GLU A 160 -53.24 43.26 -2.11
N GLU A 161 -54.20 44.16 -1.80
CA GLU A 161 -54.21 45.54 -2.32
C GLU A 161 -53.10 46.41 -1.70
N GLU A 162 -52.78 46.24 -0.41
CA GLU A 162 -51.68 46.97 0.24
C GLU A 162 -50.32 46.51 -0.29
N LEU A 163 -50.15 45.19 -0.47
CA LEU A 163 -48.94 44.62 -1.08
C LEU A 163 -48.76 45.05 -2.54
N LEU A 164 -49.84 45.09 -3.32
CA LEU A 164 -49.79 45.56 -4.71
C LEU A 164 -49.40 47.03 -4.78
N LYS A 165 -49.89 47.85 -3.85
CA LYS A 165 -49.54 49.27 -3.77
C LYS A 165 -48.08 49.48 -3.36
N GLU A 166 -47.59 48.74 -2.36
CA GLU A 166 -46.17 48.79 -1.95
C GLU A 166 -45.25 48.31 -3.08
N LEU A 167 -45.66 47.27 -3.83
CA LEU A 167 -44.94 46.82 -5.02
C LEU A 167 -44.88 47.91 -6.09
N GLU A 168 -46.00 48.58 -6.38
CA GLU A 168 -46.06 49.67 -7.36
C GLU A 168 -45.18 50.86 -6.94
N GLU A 169 -45.12 51.19 -5.63
CA GLU A 169 -44.21 52.20 -5.09
C GLU A 169 -42.74 51.80 -5.25
N LEU A 170 -42.36 50.55 -4.93
CA LEU A 170 -40.99 50.06 -5.10
C LEU A 170 -40.56 49.97 -6.58
N GLU A 171 -41.46 49.55 -7.46
CA GLU A 171 -41.21 49.55 -8.91
C GLU A 171 -40.97 50.97 -9.42
N GLN A 172 -41.74 51.95 -8.93
CA GLN A 172 -41.53 53.36 -9.26
C GLN A 172 -40.21 53.90 -8.70
N GLU A 173 -39.82 53.56 -7.47
CA GLU A 173 -38.54 53.96 -6.88
C GLU A 173 -37.34 53.40 -7.65
N GLU A 174 -37.38 52.13 -8.05
CA GLU A 174 -36.32 51.52 -8.86
C GLU A 174 -36.30 52.11 -10.27
N LEU A 175 -37.46 52.40 -10.86
CA LEU A 175 -37.55 53.10 -12.14
C LEU A 175 -36.96 54.52 -12.04
N ASP A 176 -37.27 55.25 -10.96
CA ASP A 176 -36.75 56.60 -10.70
C ASP A 176 -35.24 56.58 -10.46
N LYS A 177 -34.73 55.58 -9.73
CA LYS A 177 -33.29 55.37 -9.52
C LYS A 177 -32.57 55.04 -10.82
N GLN A 178 -33.13 54.17 -11.66
CA GLN A 178 -32.59 53.87 -12.98
C GLN A 178 -32.64 55.10 -13.89
N LEU A 179 -33.69 55.92 -13.82
CA LEU A 179 -33.81 57.19 -14.55
C LEU A 179 -32.79 58.24 -14.08
N LEU A 180 -32.54 58.34 -12.78
CA LEU A 180 -31.49 59.20 -12.21
C LEU A 180 -30.09 58.74 -12.60
N ASP A 181 -29.87 57.44 -12.77
CA ASP A 181 -28.60 56.89 -13.25
C ASP A 181 -28.42 57.05 -14.78
N VAL A 182 -29.49 57.36 -15.51
CA VAL A 182 -29.43 57.78 -16.93
C VAL A 182 -29.56 59.31 -17.09
N GLY A 183 -28.76 60.05 -16.33
CA GLY A 183 -28.41 61.45 -16.63
C GLY A 183 -27.52 61.59 -17.88
N PRO A 184 -27.73 62.59 -18.76
CA PRO A 184 -27.18 62.60 -20.11
C PRO A 184 -25.85 63.34 -20.26
N THR A 185 -24.90 62.63 -20.86
CA THR A 185 -23.81 63.07 -21.75
C THR A 185 -22.55 63.75 -21.19
N PRO A 186 -21.38 63.38 -21.72
CA PRO A 186 -20.09 63.67 -21.13
C PRO A 186 -19.53 64.98 -21.68
N SER A 187 -19.34 65.96 -20.81
CA SER A 187 -18.58 67.16 -21.12
C SER A 187 -17.46 67.30 -20.11
N SER A 188 -16.29 66.78 -20.47
CA SER A 188 -15.02 67.54 -20.46
C SER A 188 -13.84 66.58 -20.53
N VAL A 189 -13.37 66.45 -21.76
CA VAL A 189 -12.00 66.16 -22.15
C VAL A 189 -10.93 66.87 -21.30
N SER A 190 -9.75 66.26 -21.27
CA SER A 190 -8.44 66.80 -20.83
C SER A 190 -8.28 66.86 -19.31
N THR A 191 -7.39 66.09 -18.67
CA THR A 191 -5.95 66.01 -18.97
C THR A 191 -5.33 64.70 -18.44
N LEU A 192 -4.61 63.99 -19.31
CA LEU A 192 -3.71 62.87 -18.96
C LEU A 192 -2.34 63.40 -18.49
N PRO A 193 -1.76 62.81 -17.43
CA PRO A 193 -0.33 62.52 -17.38
C PRO A 193 -0.07 61.00 -17.30
N GLU A 194 0.85 60.55 -18.14
CA GLU A 194 1.19 59.18 -18.53
C GLU A 194 1.94 58.36 -17.44
N ALA A 195 1.79 57.03 -17.53
CA ALA A 195 2.19 55.97 -16.60
C ALA A 195 3.70 55.80 -16.30
N PRO A 196 4.00 55.08 -15.21
CA PRO A 196 4.76 53.84 -15.36
C PRO A 196 4.02 52.66 -14.72
N ILE A 197 3.69 51.69 -15.56
CA ILE A 197 3.14 50.39 -15.22
C ILE A 197 4.33 49.55 -14.72
N ALA A 198 4.52 49.44 -13.41
CA ALA A 198 5.56 48.59 -12.82
C ALA A 198 4.86 47.51 -11.98
N GLU A 199 5.07 46.27 -12.40
CA GLU A 199 4.37 45.05 -12.01
C GLU A 199 4.40 44.78 -10.49
N LEU A 200 3.24 44.44 -9.94
CA LEU A 200 3.11 43.88 -8.60
C LEU A 200 3.76 42.49 -8.57
N PRO A 201 4.79 42.23 -7.72
CA PRO A 201 5.31 40.89 -7.52
C PRO A 201 4.31 40.11 -6.64
N VAL A 202 3.37 39.42 -7.28
CA VAL A 202 2.45 38.53 -6.57
C VAL A 202 3.23 37.42 -5.87
N SER A 203 2.97 37.31 -4.56
CA SER A 203 3.69 36.57 -3.52
C SER A 203 3.64 35.02 -3.63
N GLY A 204 3.77 34.45 -4.83
CA GLY A 204 3.54 33.02 -5.09
C GLY A 204 4.66 32.06 -4.71
N LYS A 205 5.92 32.51 -4.53
CA LYS A 205 7.06 31.58 -4.41
C LYS A 205 7.36 31.06 -3.00
N LYS A 206 6.89 31.70 -1.93
CA LYS A 206 7.18 31.23 -0.56
C LYS A 206 6.11 30.31 0.05
N VAL A 207 4.86 30.37 -0.41
CA VAL A 207 3.77 29.58 0.18
C VAL A 207 3.68 28.18 -0.43
N ILE A 208 3.94 28.03 -1.73
CA ILE A 208 3.82 26.73 -2.42
C ILE A 208 4.96 25.78 -2.02
N ALA A 209 6.20 26.26 -2.02
CA ALA A 209 7.37 25.43 -1.73
C ALA A 209 7.39 24.88 -0.29
N LYS A 210 6.85 25.63 0.67
CA LYS A 210 6.83 25.20 2.08
C LYS A 210 5.71 24.19 2.35
N LYS A 211 4.56 24.32 1.68
CA LYS A 211 3.42 23.43 1.89
C LYS A 211 3.60 22.06 1.22
N GLN A 212 4.19 22.01 0.03
CA GLN A 212 4.43 20.75 -0.68
C GLN A 212 5.49 19.87 -0.01
N GLN A 213 6.54 20.48 0.55
CA GLN A 213 7.58 19.72 1.23
C GLN A 213 7.11 19.19 2.60
N GLU A 214 6.29 19.97 3.32
CA GLU A 214 5.70 19.51 4.60
C GLU A 214 4.67 18.38 4.40
N ASP A 215 3.89 18.37 3.31
CA ASP A 215 2.90 17.31 3.02
C ASP A 215 3.57 15.98 2.57
N ASP A 216 4.60 16.03 1.71
CA ASP A 216 5.26 14.81 1.20
C ASP A 216 6.07 14.09 2.30
N ASP A 217 6.82 14.84 3.12
CA ASP A 217 7.66 14.25 4.18
C ASP A 217 6.82 13.64 5.32
N LEU A 218 5.65 14.23 5.62
CA LEU A 218 4.75 13.75 6.68
C LEU A 218 3.98 12.50 6.25
N ALA A 219 3.49 12.45 5.00
CA ALA A 219 2.74 11.33 4.47
C ALA A 219 3.59 10.06 4.32
N GLU A 220 4.85 10.20 3.91
CA GLU A 220 5.77 9.08 3.72
C GLU A 220 6.14 8.43 5.07
N LEU A 221 6.23 9.22 6.14
CA LEU A 221 6.57 8.74 7.49
C LEU A 221 5.38 8.10 8.24
N GLU A 222 4.16 8.62 8.13
CA GLU A 222 2.97 8.01 8.79
C GLU A 222 2.58 6.67 8.16
N ALA A 223 2.80 6.51 6.85
CA ALA A 223 2.57 5.25 6.16
C ALA A 223 3.63 4.19 6.53
N TRP A 224 4.86 4.63 6.82
CA TRP A 224 5.97 3.75 7.19
C TRP A 224 5.94 3.32 8.67
N ALA A 225 5.54 4.17 9.62
CA ALA A 225 5.63 3.88 11.07
C ALA A 225 4.39 3.18 11.69
N ASN A 226 3.38 2.90 10.87
CA ASN A 226 2.39 1.84 11.14
C ASN A 226 2.87 0.46 10.61
N ALA A 227 4.14 0.36 10.18
CA ALA A 227 4.92 -0.88 10.17
C ALA A 227 5.60 -1.09 11.54
#